data_AF-D0SHY4-F1
#
_entry.id   AF-D0SHY4-F1
#
_cell.length_a   1.000
_cell.length_b   1.000
_cell.length_c   1.000
_cell.angle_alpha   90.00
_cell.angle_beta   90.00
_cell.angle_gamma   90.00
#
_symmetry.space_group_name_H-M   'P 1'
#
loop_
_entity.id
_entity.type
_entity.pdbx_description
1 polymer ?
#
loop_
_entity_poly.entity_id
_entity_poly.type
_entity_poly.pdbx_seq_one_letter_code
_entity_poly.pdbx_strand_id
1 'polypeptide(L)'
;MLTYLCNKASFYYKGKYMEGYNIYNIILLVYFSIVITGIFLGAGKNRTIIVFRDYDDLGLTFLIPTSLFGIIFIFHMLGGSPNFSVPLAIIVAFILFCIMVKNTYIDNDRVIWKVLMALMTKLPLAFLWVINLISLIKPSGQTARQRRESRANALLILAIITPIIGLLVADKSGALFNPKQWIKGKRIGSIRNHM
;
A
#
# COMPACT_ATOMS: atom_id res chain seq x y z
N MET A 1 38.80 -38.59 0.34
CA MET A 1 37.38 -38.87 0.01
C MET A 1 36.42 -37.92 0.72
N LEU A 2 36.49 -37.74 2.05
CA LEU A 2 35.65 -36.80 2.82
C LEU A 2 35.77 -35.32 2.37
N THR A 3 36.98 -34.83 2.10
CA THR A 3 37.21 -33.43 1.67
C THR A 3 36.60 -33.11 0.31
N TYR A 4 36.55 -34.08 -0.60
CA TYR A 4 35.96 -33.93 -1.93
C TYR A 4 34.42 -33.86 -1.86
N LEU A 5 33.82 -34.68 -0.99
CA LEU A 5 32.37 -34.64 -0.73
C LEU A 5 31.94 -33.33 -0.06
N CYS A 6 32.75 -32.81 0.86
CA CYS A 6 32.48 -31.54 1.54
C CYS A 6 32.55 -30.33 0.58
N ASN A 7 33.53 -30.30 -0.32
CA ASN A 7 33.62 -29.24 -1.34
C ASN A 7 32.50 -29.32 -2.38
N LYS A 8 32.10 -30.52 -2.80
CA LYS A 8 30.98 -30.71 -3.75
C LYS A 8 29.65 -30.29 -3.14
N ALA A 9 29.41 -30.59 -1.85
CA ALA A 9 28.24 -30.12 -1.13
C ALA A 9 28.24 -28.59 -0.99
N SER A 10 29.36 -27.97 -0.59
CA SER A 10 29.48 -26.51 -0.48
C SER A 10 29.19 -25.78 -1.80
N PHE A 11 29.70 -26.29 -2.93
CA PHE A 11 29.46 -25.71 -4.25
C PHE A 11 27.99 -25.86 -4.70
N TYR A 12 27.39 -27.02 -4.43
CA TYR A 12 25.98 -27.27 -4.75
C TYR A 12 25.02 -26.37 -3.94
N TYR A 13 25.28 -26.22 -2.63
CA TYR A 13 24.51 -25.30 -1.80
C TYR A 13 24.69 -23.85 -2.25
N LYS A 14 25.93 -23.41 -2.50
CA LYS A 14 26.20 -22.04 -2.95
C LYS A 14 25.55 -21.73 -4.30
N GLY A 15 25.55 -22.68 -5.24
CA GLY A 15 24.84 -22.54 -6.53
C GLY A 15 23.32 -22.36 -6.34
N LYS A 16 22.70 -23.19 -5.49
CA LYS A 16 21.25 -23.14 -5.22
C LYS A 16 20.81 -21.83 -4.54
N TYR A 17 21.63 -21.28 -3.63
CA TYR A 17 21.35 -19.99 -3.00
C TYR A 17 21.49 -18.81 -3.97
N MET A 18 22.49 -18.86 -4.87
CA MET A 18 22.69 -17.82 -5.88
C MET A 18 21.58 -17.83 -6.94
N GLU A 19 21.10 -19.01 -7.37
CA GLU A 19 19.93 -19.13 -8.25
C GLU A 19 18.65 -18.61 -7.58
N GLY A 20 18.39 -18.98 -6.32
CA GLY A 20 17.22 -18.50 -5.58
C GLY A 20 17.20 -16.98 -5.40
N TYR A 21 18.34 -16.36 -5.10
CA TYR A 21 18.49 -14.91 -4.99
C TYR A 21 18.20 -14.21 -6.33
N ASN A 22 18.69 -14.78 -7.44
CA ASN A 22 18.45 -14.24 -8.78
C ASN A 22 16.97 -14.32 -9.17
N ILE A 23 16.29 -15.43 -8.92
CA ILE A 23 14.86 -15.60 -9.21
C ILE A 23 14.01 -14.59 -8.43
N TYR A 24 14.31 -14.39 -7.14
CA TYR A 24 13.61 -13.40 -6.33
C TYR A 24 13.75 -11.98 -6.90
N ASN A 25 14.96 -11.57 -7.28
CA ASN A 25 15.20 -10.26 -7.87
C ASN A 25 14.49 -10.09 -9.22
N ILE A 26 14.45 -11.14 -10.04
CA ILE A 26 13.71 -11.14 -11.31
C ILE A 26 12.21 -10.95 -11.06
N ILE A 27 11.63 -11.68 -10.10
CA ILE A 27 10.21 -11.54 -9.73
C ILE A 27 9.91 -10.11 -9.26
N LEU A 28 10.77 -9.55 -8.39
CA LEU A 28 10.62 -8.17 -7.95
C LEU A 28 10.66 -7.19 -9.11
N LEU A 29 11.61 -7.34 -10.02
CA LEU A 29 11.75 -6.47 -11.19
C LEU A 29 10.48 -6.52 -12.05
N VAL A 30 10.02 -7.73 -12.39
CA VAL A 30 8.79 -7.94 -13.18
C VAL A 30 7.59 -7.31 -12.48
N TYR A 31 7.45 -7.52 -11.18
CA TYR A 31 6.36 -6.96 -10.39
C TYR A 31 6.38 -5.42 -10.38
N PHE A 32 7.55 -4.81 -10.15
CA PHE A 32 7.69 -3.36 -10.20
C PHE A 32 7.39 -2.82 -11.61
N SER A 33 7.81 -3.50 -12.67
CA SER A 33 7.46 -3.12 -14.04
C SER A 33 5.94 -3.11 -14.23
N ILE A 34 5.22 -4.12 -13.74
CA ILE A 34 3.75 -4.17 -13.81
C ILE A 34 3.11 -2.99 -13.08
N VAL A 35 3.55 -2.70 -11.85
CA VAL A 35 3.05 -1.56 -11.07
C VAL A 35 3.30 -0.24 -11.82
N ILE A 36 4.52 -0.04 -12.34
CA ILE A 36 4.89 1.16 -13.11
C ILE A 36 4.00 1.30 -14.35
N THR A 37 3.82 0.23 -15.12
CA THR A 37 2.92 0.24 -16.28
C THR A 37 1.49 0.60 -15.87
N GLY A 38 1.00 0.04 -14.77
CA GLY A 38 -0.33 0.37 -14.25
C GLY A 38 -0.46 1.84 -13.82
N ILE A 39 0.60 2.43 -13.23
CA ILE A 39 0.65 3.87 -12.93
C ILE A 39 0.50 4.68 -14.22
N PHE A 40 1.26 4.35 -15.27
CA PHE A 40 1.19 5.07 -16.55
C PHE A 40 -0.18 4.94 -17.23
N LEU A 41 -0.75 3.73 -17.26
CA LEU A 41 -2.07 3.49 -17.86
C LEU A 41 -3.22 4.13 -17.06
N GLY A 42 -3.05 4.31 -15.75
CA GLY A 42 -4.03 4.90 -14.86
C GLY A 42 -3.91 6.41 -14.70
N ALA A 43 -2.80 7.01 -15.10
CA ALA A 43 -2.52 8.43 -14.92
C ALA A 43 -2.94 9.29 -16.14
N GLY A 44 -3.30 10.54 -15.87
CA GLY A 44 -3.52 11.55 -16.91
C GLY A 44 -4.94 11.59 -17.48
N LYS A 45 -5.07 12.29 -18.62
CA LYS A 45 -6.36 12.55 -19.31
C LYS A 45 -6.80 11.37 -20.18
N ASN A 46 -5.86 10.62 -20.75
CA ASN A 46 -6.11 9.46 -21.62
C ASN A 46 -5.97 8.14 -20.83
N ARG A 47 -6.50 8.10 -19.61
CA ARG A 47 -6.43 6.92 -18.75
C ARG A 47 -7.11 5.73 -19.44
N THR A 48 -6.42 4.60 -19.48
CA THR A 48 -6.93 3.35 -20.07
C THR A 48 -7.58 2.47 -18.99
N ILE A 49 -7.08 2.58 -17.76
CA ILE A 49 -7.59 1.87 -16.59
C ILE A 49 -8.00 2.87 -15.51
N ILE A 50 -9.02 2.53 -14.72
CA ILE A 50 -9.40 3.28 -13.53
C ILE A 50 -8.77 2.60 -12.32
N VAL A 51 -7.70 3.22 -11.80
CA VAL A 51 -7.01 2.73 -10.59
C VAL A 51 -7.80 3.15 -9.36
N PHE A 52 -8.03 4.46 -9.14
CA PHE A 52 -8.94 4.92 -8.09
C PHE A 52 -10.04 5.73 -8.75
N ARG A 53 -11.31 5.34 -8.58
CA ARG A 53 -12.41 6.10 -9.18
C ARG A 53 -12.51 7.49 -8.57
N ASP A 54 -12.58 7.54 -7.25
CA ASP A 54 -12.75 8.74 -6.46
C ASP A 54 -11.94 8.61 -5.15
N TYR A 55 -12.02 9.60 -4.27
CA TYR A 55 -11.37 9.51 -2.97
C TYR A 55 -12.05 8.47 -2.06
N ASP A 56 -13.33 8.15 -2.23
CA ASP A 56 -13.97 7.10 -1.41
C ASP A 56 -13.41 5.72 -1.75
N ASP A 57 -13.17 5.41 -3.03
CA ASP A 57 -12.48 4.19 -3.49
C ASP A 57 -11.03 4.14 -3.00
N LEU A 58 -10.33 5.28 -3.00
CA LEU A 58 -9.00 5.38 -2.41
C LEU A 58 -9.03 5.05 -0.90
N GLY A 59 -9.98 5.67 -0.17
CA GLY A 59 -10.17 5.44 1.26
C GLY A 59 -10.48 3.98 1.57
N LEU A 60 -11.40 3.36 0.81
CA LEU A 60 -11.70 1.93 0.90
C LEU A 60 -10.46 1.07 0.70
N THR A 61 -9.64 1.38 -0.30
CA THR A 61 -8.40 0.64 -0.57
C THR A 61 -7.40 0.77 0.58
N PHE A 62 -7.29 1.96 1.20
CA PHE A 62 -6.41 2.18 2.35
C PHE A 62 -6.93 1.52 3.64
N LEU A 63 -8.25 1.35 3.78
CA LEU A 63 -8.86 0.63 4.90
C LEU A 63 -8.47 -0.84 4.92
N ILE A 64 -8.09 -1.46 3.79
CA ILE A 64 -7.66 -2.87 3.75
C ILE A 64 -6.40 -3.10 4.61
N PRO A 65 -5.21 -2.52 4.29
CA PRO A 65 -4.04 -2.68 5.15
C PRO A 65 -4.26 -2.03 6.52
N THR A 66 -5.01 -0.92 6.62
CA THR A 66 -5.27 -0.26 7.91
C THR A 66 -6.09 -1.13 8.84
N SER A 67 -7.10 -1.85 8.36
CA SER A 67 -7.88 -2.79 9.18
C SER A 67 -7.05 -3.98 9.62
N LEU A 68 -6.16 -4.51 8.74
CA LEU A 68 -5.22 -5.57 9.10
C LEU A 68 -4.35 -5.17 10.30
N PHE A 69 -3.65 -4.04 10.20
CA PHE A 69 -2.73 -3.62 11.28
C PHE A 69 -3.46 -3.00 12.46
N GLY A 70 -4.52 -2.22 12.21
CA GLY A 70 -5.26 -1.46 13.20
C GLY A 70 -6.04 -2.34 14.17
N ILE A 71 -6.75 -3.36 13.68
CA ILE A 71 -7.51 -4.29 14.54
C ILE A 71 -6.54 -5.04 15.46
N ILE A 72 -5.44 -5.56 14.91
CA ILE A 72 -4.41 -6.27 15.70
C ILE A 72 -3.83 -5.34 16.77
N PHE A 73 -3.50 -4.10 16.39
CA PHE A 73 -2.94 -3.10 17.30
C PHE A 73 -3.90 -2.75 18.45
N ILE A 74 -5.17 -2.46 18.13
CA ILE A 74 -6.18 -2.09 19.14
C ILE A 74 -6.43 -3.25 20.09
N PHE A 75 -6.58 -4.48 19.58
CA PHE A 75 -6.74 -5.66 20.44
C PHE A 75 -5.56 -5.83 21.39
N HIS A 76 -4.33 -5.70 20.88
CA HIS A 76 -3.14 -5.81 21.71
C HIS A 76 -3.09 -4.73 22.80
N MET A 77 -3.48 -3.49 22.47
CA MET A 77 -3.55 -2.37 23.42
C MET A 77 -4.57 -2.63 24.54
N LEU A 78 -5.65 -3.34 24.25
CA LEU A 78 -6.69 -3.70 25.21
C LEU A 78 -6.40 -5.01 25.97
N GLY A 79 -5.22 -5.62 25.79
CA GLY A 79 -4.84 -6.89 26.42
C GLY A 79 -5.48 -8.13 25.77
N GLY A 80 -6.04 -7.99 24.56
CA GLY A 80 -6.66 -9.06 23.80
C GLY A 80 -5.64 -10.04 23.20
N SER A 81 -6.09 -11.29 22.99
CA SER A 81 -5.25 -12.35 22.42
C SER A 81 -5.15 -12.25 20.88
N PRO A 82 -3.95 -12.48 20.29
CA PRO A 82 -3.76 -12.58 18.84
C PRO A 82 -4.64 -13.63 18.16
N ASN A 83 -5.04 -14.68 18.90
CA ASN A 83 -5.89 -15.76 18.39
C ASN A 83 -7.27 -15.27 17.93
N PHE A 84 -7.74 -14.13 18.44
CA PHE A 84 -9.01 -13.52 18.03
C PHE A 84 -8.81 -12.33 17.10
N SER A 85 -7.79 -11.51 17.36
CA SER A 85 -7.56 -10.28 16.59
C SER A 85 -7.12 -10.55 15.15
N VAL A 86 -6.28 -11.57 14.93
CA VAL A 86 -5.78 -11.90 13.58
C VAL A 86 -6.89 -12.44 12.68
N PRO A 87 -7.71 -13.43 13.07
CA PRO A 87 -8.84 -13.87 12.24
C PRO A 87 -9.83 -12.75 11.95
N LEU A 88 -10.18 -11.94 12.96
CA LEU A 88 -11.08 -10.80 12.77
C LEU A 88 -10.52 -9.79 11.76
N ALA A 89 -9.24 -9.45 11.88
CA ALA A 89 -8.56 -8.53 10.97
C ALA A 89 -8.57 -9.06 9.54
N ILE A 90 -8.32 -10.35 9.34
CA ILE A 90 -8.38 -11.01 8.03
C ILE A 90 -9.80 -10.98 7.46
N ILE A 91 -10.81 -11.31 8.26
CA ILE A 91 -12.22 -11.31 7.83
C ILE A 91 -12.64 -9.91 7.37
N VAL A 92 -12.36 -8.88 8.18
CA VAL A 92 -12.71 -7.49 7.83
C VAL A 92 -11.96 -7.05 6.57
N ALA A 93 -10.65 -7.30 6.49
CA ALA A 93 -9.86 -6.96 5.31
C ALA A 93 -10.32 -7.69 4.05
N PHE A 94 -10.74 -8.95 4.17
CA PHE A 94 -11.26 -9.74 3.07
C PHE A 94 -12.60 -9.21 2.56
N ILE A 95 -13.52 -8.84 3.45
CA ILE A 95 -14.79 -8.20 3.08
C ILE A 95 -14.53 -6.90 2.32
N LEU A 96 -13.65 -6.04 2.85
CA LEU A 96 -13.26 -4.78 2.19
C LEU A 96 -12.61 -5.03 0.83
N PHE A 97 -11.74 -6.05 0.73
CA PHE A 97 -11.13 -6.47 -0.52
C PHE A 97 -12.17 -6.92 -1.56
N CYS A 98 -13.16 -7.73 -1.17
CA CYS A 98 -14.23 -8.14 -2.08
C CYS A 98 -15.05 -6.95 -2.60
N ILE A 99 -15.39 -5.99 -1.73
CA ILE A 99 -16.11 -4.76 -2.12
C ILE A 99 -15.26 -3.95 -3.11
N MET A 100 -13.97 -3.76 -2.80
CA MET A 100 -13.04 -3.02 -3.66
C MET A 100 -12.87 -3.70 -5.02
N VAL A 101 -12.72 -5.03 -5.07
CA VAL A 101 -12.62 -5.80 -6.33
C VAL A 101 -13.88 -5.65 -7.16
N LYS A 102 -15.07 -5.78 -6.54
CA LYS A 102 -16.35 -5.58 -7.21
C LYS A 102 -16.44 -4.18 -7.83
N ASN A 103 -16.13 -3.14 -7.07
CA ASN A 103 -16.17 -1.76 -7.56
C ASN A 103 -15.19 -1.56 -8.72
N THR A 104 -13.95 -2.04 -8.56
CA THR A 104 -12.91 -1.98 -9.60
C THR A 104 -13.34 -2.70 -10.88
N TYR A 105 -14.05 -3.82 -10.77
CA TYR A 105 -14.60 -4.55 -11.91
C TYR A 105 -15.64 -3.73 -12.67
N ILE A 106 -16.53 -3.04 -11.95
CA ILE A 106 -17.54 -2.15 -12.56
C ILE A 106 -16.87 -0.93 -13.20
N ASP A 107 -15.93 -0.30 -12.49
CA ASP A 107 -15.27 0.93 -12.94
C ASP A 107 -14.35 0.71 -14.16
N ASN A 108 -13.93 -0.52 -14.44
CA ASN A 108 -13.09 -0.87 -15.59
C ASN A 108 -13.86 -1.61 -16.69
N ASP A 109 -15.14 -1.27 -16.86
CA ASP A 109 -16.02 -1.83 -17.90
C ASP A 109 -16.10 -3.36 -17.90
N ARG A 110 -15.86 -4.00 -16.75
CA ARG A 110 -15.85 -5.47 -16.60
C ARG A 110 -14.74 -6.17 -17.37
N VAL A 111 -13.72 -5.44 -17.82
CA VAL A 111 -12.59 -5.99 -18.59
C VAL A 111 -11.52 -6.55 -17.64
N ILE A 112 -11.33 -7.87 -17.66
CA ILE A 112 -10.50 -8.61 -16.67
C ILE A 112 -9.06 -8.08 -16.61
N TRP A 113 -8.40 -7.85 -17.75
CA TRP A 113 -7.01 -7.40 -17.74
C TRP A 113 -6.85 -6.00 -17.11
N LYS A 114 -7.81 -5.09 -17.34
CA LYS A 114 -7.82 -3.75 -16.74
C LYS A 114 -7.97 -3.86 -15.23
N VAL A 115 -8.84 -4.76 -14.78
CA VAL A 115 -9.08 -5.02 -13.35
C VAL A 115 -7.83 -5.58 -12.69
N LEU A 116 -7.19 -6.59 -13.28
CA LEU A 116 -5.94 -7.15 -12.75
C LEU A 116 -4.85 -6.07 -12.66
N MET A 117 -4.66 -5.27 -13.71
CA MET A 117 -3.70 -4.15 -13.69
C MET A 117 -4.05 -3.11 -12.61
N ALA A 118 -5.32 -2.74 -12.48
CA ALA A 118 -5.77 -1.79 -11.46
C ALA A 118 -5.53 -2.34 -10.05
N LEU A 119 -5.84 -3.61 -9.78
CA LEU A 119 -5.60 -4.28 -8.49
C LEU A 119 -4.12 -4.38 -8.15
N MET A 120 -3.29 -4.81 -9.12
CA MET A 120 -1.83 -4.87 -8.99
C MET A 120 -1.19 -3.49 -8.82
N THR A 121 -1.91 -2.40 -9.10
CA THR A 121 -1.41 -1.04 -8.88
C THR A 121 -1.92 -0.44 -7.57
N LYS A 122 -3.23 -0.54 -7.30
CA LYS A 122 -3.85 0.11 -6.14
C LYS A 122 -3.46 -0.51 -4.81
N LEU A 123 -3.41 -1.85 -4.73
CA LEU A 123 -3.09 -2.55 -3.47
C LEU A 123 -1.65 -2.31 -3.05
N PRO A 124 -0.63 -2.45 -3.93
CA PRO A 124 0.74 -2.25 -3.50
C PRO A 124 1.02 -0.81 -3.11
N LEU A 125 0.44 0.17 -3.82
CA LEU A 125 0.52 1.57 -3.43
C LEU A 125 -0.12 1.82 -2.07
N ALA A 126 -1.30 1.24 -1.78
CA ALA A 126 -1.95 1.37 -0.49
C ALA A 126 -1.15 0.73 0.65
N PHE A 127 -0.63 -0.49 0.46
CA PHE A 127 0.22 -1.16 1.44
C PHE A 127 1.51 -0.38 1.70
N LEU A 128 2.21 0.05 0.64
CA LEU A 128 3.42 0.86 0.78
C LEU A 128 3.12 2.16 1.53
N TRP A 129 2.03 2.84 1.19
CA TRP A 129 1.66 4.09 1.86
C TRP A 129 1.35 3.87 3.35
N VAL A 130 0.50 2.89 3.69
CA VAL A 130 0.11 2.62 5.09
C VAL A 130 1.28 2.11 5.94
N ILE A 131 2.11 1.20 5.43
CA ILE A 131 3.28 0.69 6.17
C ILE A 131 4.29 1.80 6.43
N ASN A 132 4.53 2.69 5.46
CA ASN A 132 5.44 3.81 5.66
C ASN A 132 4.86 4.86 6.60
N LEU A 133 3.53 5.09 6.58
CA LEU A 133 2.87 5.93 7.57
C LEU A 133 3.03 5.36 8.99
N ILE A 134 2.83 4.05 9.17
CA ILE A 134 3.06 3.38 10.46
C ILE A 134 4.53 3.50 10.87
N SER A 135 5.48 3.29 9.95
CA SER A 135 6.93 3.41 10.22
C SER A 135 7.35 4.83 10.60
N LEU A 136 6.64 5.85 10.11
CA LEU A 136 6.86 7.23 10.53
C LEU A 136 6.47 7.44 12.00
N ILE A 137 5.31 6.93 12.39
CA ILE A 137 4.76 7.03 13.76
C ILE A 137 5.61 6.19 14.73
N LYS A 138 5.79 4.90 14.41
CA LYS A 138 6.54 3.92 15.18
C LYS A 138 7.72 3.40 14.34
N PRO A 139 8.85 4.12 14.32
CA PRO A 139 10.02 3.67 13.59
C PRO A 139 10.63 2.42 14.21
N SER A 140 11.11 1.55 13.33
CA SER A 140 11.89 0.38 13.72
C SER A 140 13.34 0.78 14.06
N GLY A 141 14.01 0.00 14.91
CA GLY A 141 15.41 0.22 15.28
C GLY A 141 15.66 0.22 16.79
N GLN A 142 16.82 -0.32 17.18
CA GLN A 142 17.23 -0.40 18.58
C GLN A 142 17.85 0.92 19.05
N THR A 143 18.58 1.62 18.17
CA THR A 143 19.24 2.89 18.49
C THR A 143 18.44 4.11 18.02
N ALA A 144 18.65 5.25 18.68
CA ALA A 144 18.02 6.52 18.28
C ALA A 144 18.39 6.93 16.84
N ARG A 145 19.61 6.64 16.40
CA ARG A 145 20.06 6.87 15.02
C ARG A 145 19.28 6.02 14.01
N GLN A 146 19.17 4.71 14.25
CA GLN A 146 18.40 3.80 13.39
C GLN A 146 16.93 4.22 13.27
N ARG A 147 16.31 4.64 14.39
CA ARG A 147 14.93 5.14 14.39
C ARG A 147 14.77 6.42 13.56
N ARG A 148 15.75 7.35 13.62
CA ARG A 148 15.76 8.56 12.78
C ARG A 148 15.89 8.22 11.30
N GLU A 149 16.80 7.31 10.94
CA GLU A 149 16.98 6.84 9.57
C GLU A 149 15.71 6.14 9.05
N SER A 150 15.06 5.30 9.85
CA SER A 150 13.78 4.66 9.50
C SER A 150 12.67 5.68 9.24
N ARG A 151 12.54 6.73 10.07
CA ARG A 151 11.58 7.82 9.83
C ARG A 151 11.89 8.60 8.56
N ALA A 152 13.15 8.93 8.32
CA ALA A 152 13.57 9.68 7.14
C ALA A 152 13.25 8.91 5.85
N ASN A 153 13.54 7.60 5.82
CA ASN A 153 13.21 6.73 4.69
C ASN A 153 11.68 6.65 4.47
N ALA A 154 10.91 6.49 5.55
CA ALA A 154 9.46 6.48 5.47
C ALA A 154 8.89 7.80 4.90
N LEU A 155 9.41 8.94 5.35
CA LEU A 155 9.03 10.27 4.82
C LEU A 155 9.35 10.42 3.35
N LEU A 156 10.54 10.00 2.92
CA LEU A 156 10.95 10.05 1.52
C LEU A 156 10.00 9.22 0.64
N ILE A 157 9.70 7.99 1.06
CA ILE A 157 8.79 7.11 0.32
C ILE A 157 7.39 7.72 0.26
N LEU A 158 6.88 8.27 1.36
CA LEU A 158 5.57 8.94 1.39
C LEU A 158 5.55 10.17 0.47
N ALA A 159 6.62 10.96 0.45
CA ALA A 159 6.72 12.16 -0.39
C ALA A 159 6.66 11.82 -1.89
N ILE A 160 7.14 10.64 -2.29
CA ILE A 160 7.09 10.15 -3.68
C ILE A 160 5.73 9.50 -3.99
N ILE A 161 5.26 8.59 -3.12
CA ILE A 161 4.05 7.80 -3.37
C ILE A 161 2.78 8.66 -3.29
N THR A 162 2.72 9.62 -2.37
CA THR A 162 1.52 10.45 -2.18
C THR A 162 1.10 11.21 -3.45
N PRO A 163 1.98 11.93 -4.18
CA PRO A 163 1.58 12.57 -5.43
C PRO A 163 1.23 11.55 -6.52
N ILE A 164 1.86 10.37 -6.59
CA ILE A 164 1.50 9.30 -7.53
C ILE A 164 0.05 8.84 -7.27
N ILE A 165 -0.28 8.50 -6.02
CA ILE A 165 -1.64 8.14 -5.63
C ILE A 165 -2.60 9.28 -5.96
N GLY A 166 -2.20 10.51 -5.63
CA GLY A 166 -2.93 11.72 -5.96
C GLY A 166 -3.18 11.88 -7.45
N LEU A 167 -2.30 11.44 -8.34
CA LEU A 167 -2.49 11.48 -9.80
C LEU A 167 -3.46 10.39 -10.30
N LEU A 168 -3.48 9.22 -9.66
CA LEU A 168 -4.26 8.05 -10.08
C LEU A 168 -5.74 8.10 -9.71
N VAL A 169 -6.16 9.06 -8.87
CA VAL A 169 -7.57 9.30 -8.57
C VAL A 169 -8.26 9.97 -9.78
N ALA A 170 -9.23 9.28 -10.40
CA ALA A 170 -9.88 9.74 -11.62
C ALA A 170 -10.76 10.97 -11.40
N ASP A 171 -11.58 10.95 -10.34
CA ASP A 171 -12.42 12.06 -9.89
C ASP A 171 -11.98 12.52 -8.49
N LYS A 172 -11.76 13.82 -8.29
CA LYS A 172 -11.31 14.36 -6.99
C LYS A 172 -12.47 14.65 -6.03
N SER A 173 -13.58 13.94 -6.20
CA SER A 173 -14.74 13.91 -5.31
C SER A 173 -14.60 12.79 -4.27
N GLY A 174 -15.49 12.82 -3.27
CA GLY A 174 -15.54 11.83 -2.19
C GLY A 174 -16.46 12.36 -1.09
N ALA A 175 -17.45 11.56 -0.71
CA ALA A 175 -18.43 11.91 0.30
C ALA A 175 -17.99 11.47 1.70
N LEU A 176 -17.32 10.33 1.79
CA LEU A 176 -16.85 9.74 3.05
C LEU A 176 -15.38 10.09 3.33
N PHE A 177 -14.55 10.10 2.29
CA PHE A 177 -13.14 10.47 2.36
C PHE A 177 -12.83 11.54 1.32
N ASN A 178 -12.36 12.71 1.76
CA ASN A 178 -11.92 13.76 0.84
C ASN A 178 -10.75 14.58 1.46
N PRO A 179 -9.51 14.29 1.08
CA PRO A 179 -8.34 15.01 1.60
C PRO A 179 -8.39 16.52 1.33
N LYS A 180 -8.99 16.94 0.20
CA LYS A 180 -9.08 18.36 -0.16
C LYS A 180 -10.02 19.14 0.76
N GLN A 181 -11.11 18.53 1.20
CA GLN A 181 -12.03 19.17 2.14
C GLN A 181 -11.39 19.31 3.53
N TRP A 182 -10.60 18.32 3.94
CA TRP A 182 -9.88 18.35 5.21
C TRP A 182 -8.81 19.46 5.23
N ILE A 183 -8.01 19.57 4.18
CA ILE A 183 -6.95 20.59 4.07
C ILE A 183 -7.52 21.99 3.88
N LYS A 184 -8.66 22.14 3.18
CA LYS A 184 -9.23 23.47 2.91
C LYS A 184 -9.61 24.23 4.18
N GLY A 185 -9.85 23.53 5.29
CA GLY A 185 -10.33 24.13 6.54
C GLY A 185 -11.68 24.82 6.32
N LYS A 186 -12.67 24.58 7.18
CA LYS A 186 -13.76 25.57 7.22
C LYS A 186 -13.12 26.89 7.65
N ARG A 187 -13.01 27.87 6.76
CA ARG A 187 -12.76 29.27 7.15
C ARG A 187 -13.99 29.73 7.95
N ILE A 188 -14.05 29.35 9.23
CA ILE A 188 -14.97 29.91 10.21
C ILE A 188 -14.29 31.20 10.66
N GLY A 189 -14.63 32.29 9.98
CA GLY A 189 -13.98 33.57 10.18
C GLY A 189 -14.50 34.61 9.20
N SER A 190 -15.82 34.73 9.07
CA SER A 190 -16.38 36.04 8.73
C SER A 190 -16.32 36.84 10.02
N ILE A 191 -15.22 37.58 10.22
CA ILE A 191 -15.27 38.72 11.12
C ILE A 191 -16.28 39.66 10.46
N ARG A 192 -17.53 39.62 10.92
CA ARG A 192 -18.49 40.69 10.65
C ARG A 192 -17.85 41.92 11.26
N ASN A 193 -17.28 42.76 10.41
CA ASN A 193 -17.02 44.14 10.75
C ASN A 193 -18.37 44.75 11.11
N HIS A 194 -18.65 44.83 12.41
CA HIS A 194 -19.67 45.70 12.94
C HIS A 194 -19.05 47.10 12.95
N MET A 195 -19.12 47.77 11.79
CA MET A 195 -19.18 49.23 11.72
C MET A 195 -20.64 49.63 11.68
#